data_AF-A0A949X704-F1
#
_entry.id   AF-A0A949X704-F1
#
_cell.length_a   1.000
_cell.length_b   1.000
_cell.length_c   1.000
_cell.angle_alpha   90.00
_cell.angle_beta   90.00
_cell.angle_gamma   90.00
#
_symmetry.space_group_name_H-M   'P 1'
#
loop_
_entity.id
_entity.type
_entity.pdbx_description
1 polymer ?
#
loop_
_entity_poly.entity_id
_entity_poly.type
_entity_poly.pdbx_seq_one_letter_code
_entity_poly.pdbx_strand_id
1 'polypeptide(L)' 'MIPMSAQEIKEFWHGFCQRQGVSEAVRAAGDRKIEEDPEHWADQTMWDLLDVLSGKKK' A
#
# COMPACT_ATOMS: atom_id res chain seq x y z
N MET A 1 -14.05 1.78 -16.38
CA MET A 1 -12.71 1.48 -15.84
C MET A 1 -12.74 0.06 -15.32
N ILE A 2 -11.74 -0.76 -15.63
CA ILE A 2 -11.56 -2.02 -14.91
C ILE A 2 -10.95 -1.64 -13.55
N PRO A 3 -11.57 -1.95 -12.41
CA PRO A 3 -11.01 -1.63 -11.11
C PRO A 3 -9.66 -2.34 -10.98
N MET A 4 -8.63 -1.60 -10.53
CA MET A 4 -7.30 -2.16 -10.29
C MET A 4 -7.42 -3.21 -9.20
N SER A 5 -6.90 -4.41 -9.44
CA SER A 5 -7.00 -5.51 -8.48
C SER A 5 -6.09 -5.26 -7.28
N ALA A 6 -6.44 -5.84 -6.13
CA ALA A 6 -5.58 -5.81 -4.93
C ALA A 6 -4.16 -6.31 -5.21
N GLN A 7 -4.01 -7.27 -6.15
CA GLN A 7 -2.73 -7.81 -6.59
C GLN A 7 -1.87 -6.72 -7.26
N GLU A 8 -2.45 -5.98 -8.21
CA GLU A 8 -1.75 -4.90 -8.92
C GLU A 8 -1.34 -3.78 -7.95
N ILE A 9 -2.22 -3.40 -7.01
CA ILE A 9 -1.93 -2.37 -6.00
C ILE A 9 -0.76 -2.81 -5.10
N LYS A 10 -0.72 -4.10 -4.72
CA LYS A 10 0.41 -4.66 -3.95
C LYS A 10 1.72 -4.62 -4.74
N GLU A 11 1.70 -4.87 -6.05
CA GLU A 11 2.91 -4.77 -6.88
C GLU A 11 3.47 -3.32 -6.88
N PHE A 12 2.59 -2.32 -6.98
CA PHE A 12 2.99 -0.92 -6.81
C PHE A 12 3.58 -0.64 -5.43
N TRP A 13 2.94 -1.16 -4.37
CA TRP A 13 3.41 -1.04 -3.00
C TRP A 13 4.78 -1.69 -2.78
N HIS A 14 5.01 -2.88 -3.34
CA HIS A 14 6.29 -3.58 -3.25
C HIS A 14 7.39 -2.81 -3.96
N GLY A 15 7.12 -2.31 -5.17
CA GLY A 15 8.05 -1.48 -5.92
C GLY A 15 8.38 -0.17 -5.20
N PHE A 16 7.38 0.45 -4.55
CA PHE A 16 7.60 1.61 -3.69
C PHE A 16 8.48 1.27 -2.49
N CYS A 17 8.17 0.19 -1.76
CA CYS A 17 8.93 -0.25 -0.59
C CYS A 17 10.39 -0.50 -0.93
N GLN A 18 10.67 -1.15 -2.06
CA GLN A 18 12.03 -1.41 -2.53
C GLN A 18 12.80 -0.12 -2.79
N ARG A 19 12.18 0.89 -3.42
CA ARG A 19 12.83 2.17 -3.72
C ARG A 19 13.07 3.02 -2.47
N GLN A 20 12.17 2.96 -1.49
CA GLN A 20 12.24 3.77 -0.28
C GLN A 20 12.96 3.09 0.90
N GLY A 21 13.37 1.83 0.75
CA GLY A 21 14.00 1.07 1.83
C GLY A 21 13.05 0.77 2.99
N VAL A 22 11.77 0.59 2.69
CA VAL A 22 10.75 0.23 3.69
C VAL A 22 10.98 -1.22 4.14
N SER A 23 10.90 -1.45 5.45
CA SER A 23 11.15 -2.78 6.03
C SER A 23 10.09 -3.79 5.61
N GLU A 24 10.47 -5.08 5.57
CA GLU A 24 9.56 -6.17 5.20
C GLU A 24 8.32 -6.23 6.11
N ALA A 25 8.46 -5.88 7.39
CA ALA A 25 7.35 -5.81 8.33
C ALA A 25 6.31 -4.75 7.93
N VAL A 26 6.76 -3.55 7.52
CA VAL A 26 5.87 -2.49 7.05
C VAL A 26 5.29 -2.84 5.69
N ARG A 27 6.07 -3.46 4.80
CA ARG A 27 5.56 -3.96 3.52
C ARG A 27 4.41 -4.95 3.72
N ALA A 28 4.60 -5.95 4.58
CA ALA A 28 3.57 -6.95 4.88
C ALA A 28 2.33 -6.34 5.56
N ALA A 29 2.50 -5.30 6.38
CA ALA A 29 1.38 -4.57 6.96
C ALA A 29 0.59 -3.80 5.88
N GLY A 30 1.27 -3.18 4.92
CA GLY A 30 0.63 -2.55 3.77
C GLY A 30 -0.11 -3.52 2.87
N ASP A 31 0.43 -4.73 2.65
CA ASP A 31 -0.26 -5.78 1.90
C ASP A 31 -1.62 -6.12 2.51
N ARG A 32 -1.68 -6.28 3.83
CA ARG A 32 -2.93 -6.54 4.54
C ARG A 32 -3.90 -5.38 4.43
N LYS A 33 -3.40 -4.14 4.52
CA LYS A 33 -4.24 -2.94 4.42
C LYS A 33 -4.87 -2.80 3.03
N ILE A 34 -4.12 -3.14 1.99
CA ILE A 34 -4.61 -3.18 0.61
C ILE A 34 -5.64 -4.30 0.42
N GLU A 35 -5.47 -5.46 1.07
CA GLU A 35 -6.47 -6.55 1.04
C GLU A 35 -7.78 -6.20 1.72
N GLU A 36 -7.72 -5.41 2.81
CA GLU A 36 -8.90 -4.98 3.55
C GLU A 36 -9.80 -4.05 2.73
N ASP A 37 -9.21 -3.15 1.93
CA ASP A 37 -9.96 -2.14 1.16
C ASP A 37 -9.25 -1.76 -0.16
N PRO A 38 -9.23 -2.66 -1.15
CA PRO A 38 -8.49 -2.43 -2.39
C PRO A 38 -9.08 -1.27 -3.22
N GLU A 39 -10.39 -1.03 -3.12
CA GLU A 39 -11.03 0.09 -3.81
C GLU A 39 -10.54 1.44 -3.27
N HIS A 40 -10.46 1.59 -1.95
CA HIS A 40 -9.88 2.80 -1.34
C HIS A 40 -8.42 3.00 -1.75
N TRP A 41 -7.60 1.94 -1.65
CA TRP A 41 -6.16 2.03 -1.94
C TRP A 41 -5.83 2.15 -3.43
N ALA A 42 -6.78 1.90 -4.33
CA ALA A 42 -6.65 2.22 -5.75
C ALA A 42 -6.63 3.74 -6.00
N ASP A 43 -7.32 4.51 -5.15
CA ASP A 43 -7.42 5.97 -5.24
C ASP A 43 -6.38 6.72 -4.37
N GLN A 44 -5.63 6.02 -3.51
CA GLN A 44 -4.62 6.60 -2.63
C GLN A 44 -3.19 6.44 -3.18
N THR A 45 -2.26 7.24 -2.67
CA THR A 45 -0.84 7.07 -2.99
C THR A 45 -0.14 6.09 -2.04
N MET A 46 0.98 5.51 -2.48
CA MET A 46 1.80 4.66 -1.60
C MET A 46 2.40 5.42 -0.40
N TRP A 47 2.54 6.74 -0.52
CA TRP A 47 2.93 7.58 0.61
C TRP A 47 1.82 7.68 1.65
N ASP A 48 0.55 7.79 1.22
CA ASP A 48 -0.59 7.77 2.14
C ASP A 48 -0.65 6.44 2.91
N LEU A 49 -0.41 5.32 2.22
CA LEU A 49 -0.33 4.01 2.84
C LEU A 49 0.79 3.95 3.89
N LEU A 50 1.99 4.42 3.55
CA LEU A 50 3.11 4.46 4.48
C LEU A 50 2.82 5.37 5.69
N ASP A 51 2.18 6.52 5.49
CA ASP A 51 1.81 7.43 6.57
C ASP A 51 0.76 6.83 7.51
N VAL A 52 -0.23 6.11 6.97
CA VAL A 52 -1.20 5.35 7.77
C VAL A 52 -0.50 4.27 8.59
N LEU A 53 0.39 3.49 7.97
CA LEU A 53 1.15 2.43 8.66
C LEU A 53 2.13 2.98 9.70
N SER A 54 2.64 4.19 9.48
CA SER A 54 3.55 4.88 10.42
C SER A 54 2.81 5.65 11.52
N GLY A 55 1.47 5.67 11.50
CA GLY A 55 0.64 6.41 12.45
C GLY A 55 0.68 7.94 12.27
N LYS A 56 1.18 8.44 11.14
CA LYS A 56 1.22 9.86 10.79
C LYS A 56 -0.11 10.36 10.21
N LYS A 57 -0.91 9.45 9.67
CA LYS A 57 -2.24 9.69 9.12
C LYS A 57 -3.22 8.71 9.78
N LYS A 58 -4.36 9.22 10.24
CA LYS A 58 -5.34 8.47 11.05
C LYS A 58 -6.63 8.27 10.27
#